data_AF-A0A7M5XL69-F1
#
_entry.id   AF-A0A7M5XL69-F1
#
_cell.length_a   1.000
_cell.length_b   1.000
_cell.length_c   1.000
_cell.angle_alpha   90.00
_cell.angle_beta   90.00
_cell.angle_gamma   90.00
#
_symmetry.space_group_name_H-M   'P 1'
#
loop_
_entity.id
_entity.type
_entity.pdbx_description
1 polymer ?
#
loop_
_entity_poly.entity_id
_entity_poly.type
_entity_poly.pdbx_seq_one_letter_code
_entity_poly.pdbx_strand_id
1 'polypeptide(L)'
;MARHPKRKAGKYGARQYQTKYDPNDGTMERALTEIRLGKKVKDIALKYKIPRSTLYDKIKDNHPKKVGRPTVLSHDEEKALASMVELTCEWQVPMDRTDLRYFVQDYLNKKGVKLFRNENLPSMDWTERFIRDFKLKLRSVDNVKPNRSGLSLEDVNKFFINLEKELDGVPPENIWNFDETNFTD
;
A
#
# COMPACT_ATOMS: atom_id res chain seq x y z
N MET A 1 -23.55 19.05 -10.98
CA MET A 1 -22.56 19.33 -12.05
C MET A 1 -21.99 18.01 -12.55
N ALA A 2 -22.27 17.66 -13.81
CA ALA A 2 -21.89 16.38 -14.40
C ALA A 2 -20.36 16.25 -14.51
N ARG A 3 -19.79 15.23 -13.86
CA ARG A 3 -18.37 14.89 -14.01
C ARG A 3 -18.15 14.39 -15.44
N HIS A 4 -17.41 15.14 -16.24
CA HIS A 4 -16.88 14.62 -17.49
C HIS A 4 -16.09 13.32 -17.22
N PRO A 5 -16.35 12.23 -17.93
CA PRO A 5 -15.56 11.02 -17.79
C PRO A 5 -14.12 11.33 -18.20
N LYS A 6 -13.18 11.18 -17.25
CA LYS A 6 -11.75 11.27 -17.57
C LYS A 6 -11.41 10.13 -18.52
N ARG A 7 -10.92 10.48 -19.72
CA ARG A 7 -10.36 9.53 -20.69
C ARG A 7 -9.27 8.68 -20.02
N LYS A 8 -9.59 7.47 -19.60
CA LYS A 8 -8.60 6.40 -19.41
C LYS A 8 -8.47 5.66 -20.73
N ALA A 9 -7.55 6.14 -21.56
CA ALA A 9 -6.86 5.35 -22.56
C ALA A 9 -5.53 6.06 -22.79
N GLY A 10 -4.41 5.39 -22.51
CA GLY A 10 -3.20 5.74 -23.25
C GLY A 10 -3.62 5.76 -24.72
N LYS A 11 -3.40 6.89 -25.42
CA LYS A 11 -3.74 6.98 -26.84
C LYS A 11 -3.13 5.74 -27.49
N TYR A 12 -3.95 4.89 -28.13
CA TYR A 12 -3.45 3.98 -29.14
C TYR A 12 -2.60 4.84 -30.10
N GLY A 13 -1.28 4.62 -30.12
CA GLY A 13 -0.33 5.44 -30.87
C GLY A 13 0.42 6.55 -30.10
N ALA A 14 0.32 6.65 -28.77
CA ALA A 14 1.30 7.44 -28.01
C ALA A 14 2.68 6.79 -28.21
N ARG A 15 3.65 7.53 -28.77
CA ARG A 15 5.04 7.06 -28.88
C ARG A 15 5.47 6.61 -27.49
N GLN A 16 5.71 5.31 -27.32
CA GLN A 16 6.45 4.86 -26.16
C GLN A 16 7.80 5.58 -26.22
N TYR A 17 8.15 6.28 -25.15
CA TYR A 17 9.53 6.74 -24.99
C TYR A 17 10.37 5.47 -24.92
N GLN A 18 10.93 5.05 -26.05
CA GLN A 18 11.87 3.94 -26.10
C GLN A 18 13.14 4.40 -25.39
N THR A 19 13.19 4.18 -24.07
CA THR A 19 14.47 4.15 -23.39
C THR A 19 15.24 2.98 -24.00
N LYS A 20 16.42 3.25 -24.56
CA LYS A 20 17.25 2.22 -25.23
C LYS A 20 17.75 1.11 -24.30
N TYR A 21 17.50 1.25 -23.01
CA TYR A 21 17.78 0.31 -21.95
C TYR A 21 16.69 0.42 -20.88
N ASP A 22 16.41 -0.67 -20.19
CA ASP A 22 15.52 -0.68 -19.02
C ASP A 22 16.33 -0.24 -17.78
N PRO A 23 15.98 0.90 -17.14
CA PRO A 23 16.64 1.34 -15.92
C PRO A 23 16.48 0.38 -14.73
N ASN A 24 15.45 -0.48 -14.74
CA ASN A 24 15.12 -1.38 -13.62
C ASN A 24 15.66 -2.81 -13.78
N ASP A 25 16.19 -3.17 -14.96
CA ASP A 25 16.74 -4.52 -15.23
C ASP A 25 18.18 -4.71 -14.66
N GLY A 26 18.66 -3.78 -13.82
CA GLY A 26 20.02 -3.81 -13.25
C GLY A 26 21.14 -3.76 -14.31
N THR A 27 20.81 -3.48 -15.58
CA THR A 27 21.76 -3.38 -16.70
C THR A 27 22.71 -2.21 -16.51
N MET A 28 22.19 -1.08 -16.00
CA MET A 28 22.98 0.11 -15.68
C MET A 28 24.00 -0.15 -14.57
N GLU A 29 23.61 -0.86 -13.51
CA GLU A 29 24.50 -1.19 -12.39
C GLU A 29 25.66 -2.09 -12.83
N ARG A 30 25.35 -3.12 -13.62
CA ARG A 30 26.35 -4.01 -14.23
C ARG A 30 27.31 -3.23 -15.14
N ALA A 31 26.78 -2.34 -15.97
CA ALA A 31 27.59 -1.49 -16.86
C ALA A 31 28.53 -0.57 -16.06
N LEU A 32 28.05 0.09 -15.01
CA LEU A 32 28.86 0.96 -14.15
C LEU A 32 29.94 0.18 -13.39
N THR A 33 29.64 -1.04 -12.95
CA THR A 33 30.60 -1.93 -12.28
C THR A 33 31.74 -2.33 -13.22
N GLU A 34 31.44 -2.70 -14.47
CA GLU A 34 32.46 -3.03 -15.46
C GLU A 34 33.35 -1.82 -15.84
N ILE A 35 32.79 -0.61 -15.85
CA ILE A 35 33.57 0.62 -16.06
C ILE A 35 34.49 0.89 -14.87
N ARG A 36 34.02 0.67 -13.64
CA ARG A 36 34.85 0.79 -12.42
C ARG A 36 36.00 -0.22 -12.40
N LEU A 37 35.81 -1.41 -12.99
CA LEU A 37 36.86 -2.41 -13.21
C LEU A 37 37.87 -2.05 -14.32
N GLY A 38 37.79 -0.84 -14.88
CA GLY A 38 38.75 -0.32 -15.84
C GLY A 38 38.42 -0.60 -17.31
N LYS A 39 37.23 -1.16 -17.63
CA LYS A 39 36.84 -1.35 -19.03
C LYS A 39 36.46 -0.02 -19.69
N LYS A 40 36.75 0.10 -20.99
CA LYS A 40 36.46 1.32 -21.76
C LYS A 40 34.95 1.53 -21.90
N VAL A 41 34.48 2.74 -21.59
CA VAL A 41 33.07 3.16 -21.72
C VAL A 41 32.52 2.89 -23.12
N LYS A 42 33.37 2.98 -24.15
CA LYS A 42 33.01 2.70 -25.55
C LYS A 42 32.49 1.27 -25.74
N ASP A 43 33.16 0.29 -25.12
CA ASP A 43 32.88 -1.13 -25.30
C ASP A 43 31.67 -1.54 -24.47
N ILE A 44 31.54 -0.97 -23.28
CA ILE A 44 30.37 -1.13 -22.40
C ILE A 44 29.10 -0.55 -23.03
N ALA A 45 29.19 0.64 -23.65
CA ALA A 45 28.07 1.23 -24.37
C ALA A 45 27.54 0.32 -25.49
N LEU A 46 28.43 -0.36 -26.22
CA LEU A 46 28.06 -1.30 -27.26
C LEU A 46 27.46 -2.59 -26.67
N LYS A 47 28.10 -3.14 -25.63
CA LYS A 47 27.68 -4.38 -24.96
C LYS A 47 26.27 -4.27 -24.36
N TYR A 48 25.99 -3.17 -23.65
CA TYR A 48 24.72 -2.96 -22.95
C TYR A 48 23.70 -2.14 -23.75
N LYS A 49 24.04 -1.69 -24.97
CA LYS A 49 23.21 -0.80 -25.80
C LYS A 49 22.81 0.51 -25.11
N ILE A 50 23.62 0.97 -24.15
CA ILE A 50 23.43 2.23 -23.42
C ILE A 50 24.22 3.34 -24.13
N PRO A 51 23.61 4.50 -24.45
CA PRO A 51 24.36 5.63 -25.01
C PRO A 51 25.54 6.05 -24.14
N ARG A 52 26.67 6.38 -24.78
CA ARG A 52 27.89 6.82 -24.07
C ARG A 52 27.65 8.04 -23.19
N SER A 53 26.86 9.00 -23.67
CA SER A 53 26.49 10.20 -22.90
C SER A 53 25.81 9.83 -21.58
N THR A 54 24.85 8.91 -21.62
CA THR A 54 24.16 8.42 -20.41
C THR A 54 25.12 7.76 -19.42
N LEU A 55 26.08 6.95 -19.90
CA LEU A 55 27.10 6.37 -19.02
C LEU A 55 27.99 7.45 -18.41
N TYR A 56 28.41 8.45 -19.19
CA TYR A 56 29.19 9.58 -18.67
C TYR A 56 28.42 10.41 -17.66
N ASP A 57 27.13 10.69 -17.90
CA ASP A 57 26.28 11.39 -16.94
C ASP A 57 26.17 10.60 -15.64
N LYS A 58 26.02 9.27 -15.70
CA LYS A 58 26.01 8.42 -14.50
C LYS A 58 27.35 8.31 -13.80
N ILE A 59 28.47 8.34 -14.53
CA ILE A 59 29.82 8.39 -13.93
C ILE A 59 30.05 9.74 -13.22
N LYS A 60 29.59 10.83 -13.81
CA LYS A 60 29.70 12.19 -13.27
C LYS A 60 28.64 12.54 -12.23
N ASP A 61 27.71 11.62 -11.98
CA ASP A 61 26.52 11.85 -11.15
C ASP A 61 25.68 13.06 -11.60
N ASN A 62 25.64 13.33 -12.90
CA ASN A 62 24.71 14.27 -13.49
C ASN A 62 23.31 13.65 -13.39
N HIS A 63 22.44 14.26 -12.58
CA HIS A 63 21.09 13.79 -12.22
C HIS A 63 21.05 12.65 -11.16
N PRO A 64 21.43 12.95 -9.90
CA PRO A 64 21.38 11.99 -8.79
C PRO A 64 19.95 11.66 -8.34
N LYS A 65 19.01 12.56 -8.64
CA LYS A 65 17.59 12.40 -8.26
C LYS A 65 16.96 11.28 -9.08
N LYS A 66 16.07 10.50 -8.45
CA LYS A 66 15.22 9.53 -9.15
C LYS A 66 14.46 10.24 -10.27
N VAL A 67 14.38 9.56 -11.41
CA VAL A 67 13.62 10.04 -12.56
C VAL A 67 12.13 10.11 -12.20
N GLY A 68 11.48 11.20 -12.59
CA GLY A 68 10.07 11.45 -12.31
C GLY A 68 9.81 12.45 -11.19
N ARG A 69 8.53 12.68 -10.88
CA ARG A 69 8.13 13.59 -9.80
C ARG A 69 8.49 12.93 -8.46
N PRO A 70 9.17 13.65 -7.55
CA PRO A 70 9.45 13.12 -6.22
C PRO A 70 8.15 12.67 -5.52
N THR A 71 8.26 11.64 -4.68
CA THR A 71 7.14 11.20 -3.85
C THR A 71 6.66 12.37 -3.00
N VAL A 72 5.34 12.49 -2.91
CA VAL A 72 4.69 13.65 -2.31
C VAL A 72 4.92 13.66 -0.80
N LEU A 73 4.81 12.49 -0.17
CA LEU A 73 5.22 12.20 1.19
C LEU A 73 6.61 11.56 1.19
N SER A 74 7.33 11.69 2.32
CA SER A 74 8.58 10.94 2.53
C SER A 74 8.30 9.43 2.65
N HIS A 75 9.31 8.61 2.40
CA HIS A 75 9.15 7.15 2.50
C HIS A 75 8.76 6.72 3.93
N ASP A 76 9.34 7.36 4.95
CA ASP A 76 9.05 7.05 6.35
C ASP A 76 7.61 7.43 6.73
N GLU A 77 7.10 8.56 6.21
CA GLU A 77 5.70 8.92 6.38
C GLU A 77 4.76 7.93 5.70
N GLU A 78 5.04 7.56 4.44
CA GLU A 78 4.21 6.56 3.74
C GLU A 78 4.26 5.20 4.47
N LYS A 79 5.40 4.83 5.06
CA LYS A 79 5.53 3.61 5.87
C LYS A 79 4.73 3.66 7.17
N ALA A 80 4.74 4.79 7.86
CA ALA A 80 3.92 4.99 9.05
C ALA A 80 2.42 4.91 8.73
N LEU A 81 2.00 5.51 7.60
CA LEU A 81 0.63 5.40 7.09
C LEU A 81 0.24 3.95 6.77
N ALA A 82 1.14 3.18 6.14
CA ALA A 82 0.88 1.78 5.83
C ALA A 82 0.71 0.94 7.09
N SER A 83 1.57 1.15 8.10
CA SER A 83 1.49 0.46 9.40
C SER A 83 0.17 0.76 10.11
N MET A 84 -0.32 1.99 10.02
CA MET A 84 -1.62 2.37 10.56
C MET A 84 -2.77 1.67 9.81
N VAL A 85 -2.72 1.58 8.49
CA VAL A 85 -3.74 0.84 7.71
C VAL A 85 -3.78 -0.63 8.13
N GLU A 86 -2.63 -1.26 8.35
CA GLU A 86 -2.55 -2.64 8.87
C GLU A 86 -3.18 -2.76 10.26
N LEU A 87 -2.86 -1.84 11.18
CA LEU A 87 -3.43 -1.80 12.53
C LEU A 87 -4.97 -1.69 12.51
N THR A 88 -5.53 -0.85 11.63
CA THR A 88 -7.00 -0.77 11.51
C THR A 88 -7.63 -2.08 11.04
N CYS A 89 -6.90 -2.87 10.26
CA CYS A 89 -7.35 -4.20 9.85
C CYS A 89 -7.28 -5.21 11.00
N GLU A 90 -6.28 -5.11 11.89
CA GLU A 90 -6.21 -5.93 13.13
C GLU A 90 -7.40 -5.64 14.04
N TRP A 91 -7.82 -4.37 14.11
CA TRP A 91 -9.01 -3.93 14.86
C TRP A 91 -10.35 -4.24 14.16
N GLN A 92 -10.34 -4.97 13.04
CA GLN A 92 -11.54 -5.31 12.27
C GLN A 92 -12.31 -4.08 11.74
N VAL A 93 -11.61 -2.96 11.54
CA VAL A 93 -12.14 -1.73 10.94
C VAL A 93 -11.32 -1.40 9.69
N PRO A 94 -11.42 -2.22 8.62
CA PRO A 94 -10.63 -1.98 7.42
C PRO A 94 -11.03 -0.66 6.75
N MET A 95 -10.04 0.12 6.33
CA MET A 95 -10.25 1.37 5.59
C MET A 95 -10.35 1.11 4.08
N ASP A 96 -11.30 1.78 3.43
CA ASP A 96 -11.38 1.77 1.97
C ASP A 96 -10.43 2.81 1.33
N ARG A 97 -10.41 2.88 -0.01
CA ARG A 97 -9.56 3.84 -0.74
C ARG A 97 -9.94 5.30 -0.45
N THR A 98 -11.21 5.54 -0.20
CA THR A 98 -11.76 6.87 0.06
C THR A 98 -11.38 7.32 1.46
N ASP A 99 -11.52 6.45 2.46
CA ASP A 99 -11.12 6.65 3.85
C ASP A 99 -9.63 6.99 3.93
N LEU A 100 -8.79 6.19 3.26
CA LEU A 100 -7.34 6.45 3.19
C LEU A 100 -7.05 7.85 2.63
N ARG A 101 -7.78 8.30 1.60
CA ARG A 101 -7.58 9.62 1.01
C ARG A 101 -7.98 10.74 1.96
N TYR A 102 -9.11 10.61 2.65
CA TYR A 102 -9.56 11.58 3.64
C TYR A 102 -8.64 11.61 4.86
N PHE A 103 -8.17 10.46 5.31
CA PHE A 103 -7.20 10.36 6.40
C PHE A 103 -5.91 11.13 6.07
N VAL A 104 -5.34 10.89 4.89
CA VAL A 104 -4.11 11.58 4.46
C VAL A 104 -4.34 13.07 4.26
N GLN A 105 -5.51 13.47 3.75
CA GLN A 105 -5.90 14.88 3.65
C GLN A 105 -5.91 15.54 5.03
N ASP A 106 -6.55 14.91 6.02
CA ASP A 106 -6.63 15.41 7.39
C ASP A 106 -5.25 15.50 8.05
N TYR A 107 -4.42 14.46 7.92
CA TYR A 107 -3.02 14.46 8.38
C TYR A 107 -2.24 15.65 7.81
N LEU A 108 -2.33 15.89 6.50
CA LEU A 108 -1.62 16.99 5.84
C LEU A 108 -2.13 18.37 6.26
N ASN A 109 -3.44 18.50 6.44
CA ASN A 109 -4.06 19.74 6.90
C ASN A 109 -3.63 20.05 8.34
N LYS A 110 -3.61 19.06 9.24
CA LYS A 110 -3.13 19.20 10.62
C LYS A 110 -1.64 19.53 10.69
N LYS A 111 -0.84 18.95 9.78
CA LYS A 111 0.59 19.28 9.64
C LYS A 111 0.84 20.68 9.05
N GLY A 112 -0.19 21.32 8.48
CA GLY A 112 -0.07 22.62 7.81
C GLY A 112 0.67 22.59 6.48
N VAL A 113 0.78 21.41 5.83
CA VAL A 113 1.55 21.25 4.58
C VAL A 113 0.61 21.09 3.40
N LYS A 114 0.81 21.89 2.35
CA LYS A 114 0.03 21.80 1.11
C LYS A 114 0.76 21.01 0.03
N LEU A 115 0.31 19.77 -0.21
CA LEU A 115 0.99 18.82 -1.12
C LEU A 115 0.16 18.44 -2.35
N PHE A 116 -1.17 18.40 -2.22
CA PHE A 116 -2.07 18.08 -3.33
C PHE A 116 -2.88 19.31 -3.75
N ARG A 117 -3.07 19.46 -5.06
CA ARG A 117 -3.75 20.64 -5.64
C ARG A 117 -5.23 20.73 -5.23
N ASN A 118 -5.89 19.59 -5.07
CA ASN A 118 -7.33 19.50 -4.78
C ASN A 118 -7.57 19.53 -3.27
N GLU A 119 -7.35 20.68 -2.63
CA GLU A 119 -7.58 20.87 -1.19
C GLU A 119 -6.84 19.83 -0.32
N ASN A 120 -5.60 19.49 -0.68
CA ASN A 120 -4.83 18.42 -0.04
C ASN A 120 -5.39 17.01 -0.14
N LEU A 121 -6.49 16.79 -0.87
CA LEU A 121 -7.01 15.45 -1.11
C LEU A 121 -6.10 14.70 -2.10
N PRO A 122 -5.54 13.53 -1.73
CA PRO A 122 -4.76 12.72 -2.65
C PRO A 122 -5.61 12.26 -3.84
N SER A 123 -4.96 12.06 -4.99
CA SER A 123 -5.62 11.51 -6.18
C SER A 123 -5.81 9.99 -6.07
N MET A 124 -6.74 9.43 -6.85
CA MET A 124 -6.86 7.97 -6.96
C MET A 124 -5.55 7.35 -7.48
N ASP A 125 -4.86 8.00 -8.41
CA ASP A 125 -3.57 7.48 -8.92
C ASP A 125 -2.49 7.42 -7.84
N TRP A 126 -2.45 8.39 -6.91
CA TRP A 126 -1.57 8.32 -5.74
C TRP A 126 -1.97 7.18 -4.81
N THR A 127 -3.28 6.99 -4.62
CA THR A 127 -3.83 5.96 -3.74
C THR A 127 -3.49 4.56 -4.25
N GLU A 128 -3.72 4.29 -5.54
CA GLU A 128 -3.37 3.01 -6.17
C GLU A 128 -1.86 2.76 -6.14
N ARG A 129 -1.04 3.81 -6.35
CA ARG A 129 0.41 3.73 -6.23
C ARG A 129 0.81 3.34 -4.81
N PHE A 130 0.27 4.01 -3.79
CA PHE A 130 0.55 3.75 -2.38
C PHE A 130 0.21 2.31 -2.00
N ILE A 131 -1.01 1.85 -2.34
CA ILE A 131 -1.45 0.47 -2.08
C ILE A 131 -0.50 -0.54 -2.74
N ARG A 132 -0.12 -0.31 -4.00
CA ARG A 132 0.80 -1.19 -4.74
C ARG A 132 2.20 -1.20 -4.12
N ASP A 133 2.76 -0.04 -3.82
CA ASP A 133 4.14 0.11 -3.37
C ASP A 133 4.32 -0.50 -1.96
N PHE A 134 3.30 -0.43 -1.10
CA PHE A 134 3.28 -1.05 0.23
C PHE A 134 2.62 -2.44 0.25
N LYS A 135 2.23 -2.98 -0.91
CA LYS A 135 1.59 -4.31 -1.05
C LYS A 135 0.35 -4.52 -0.17
N LEU A 136 -0.39 -3.44 0.07
CA LEU A 136 -1.60 -3.47 0.89
C LEU A 136 -2.71 -4.21 0.14
N LYS A 137 -3.48 -5.02 0.87
CA LYS A 137 -4.67 -5.70 0.34
C LYS A 137 -5.91 -4.93 0.78
N LEU A 138 -6.77 -4.61 -0.18
CA LEU A 138 -8.09 -4.06 0.12
C LEU A 138 -8.96 -5.19 0.67
N ARG A 139 -9.30 -5.10 1.95
CA ARG A 139 -10.27 -6.00 2.57
C ARG A 139 -11.63 -5.32 2.55
N SER A 140 -12.62 -5.97 1.99
CA SER A 140 -14.01 -5.60 2.25
C SER A 140 -14.40 -6.13 3.62
N VAL A 141 -15.12 -5.34 4.40
CA VAL A 141 -15.68 -5.78 5.68
C VAL A 141 -16.46 -7.07 5.42
N ASP A 142 -16.15 -8.14 6.15
CA ASP A 142 -17.01 -9.31 6.16
C ASP A 142 -18.29 -8.89 6.88
N ASN A 143 -19.42 -8.91 6.16
CA ASN A 143 -20.72 -8.68 6.78
C ASN A 143 -20.87 -9.69 7.92
N VAL A 144 -20.91 -9.19 9.15
CA VAL A 144 -21.37 -9.96 10.30
C VAL A 144 -22.74 -10.49 9.90
N LYS A 145 -22.87 -11.82 9.76
CA LYS A 145 -24.12 -12.46 9.32
C LYS A 145 -25.27 -11.91 10.18
N PRO A 146 -26.46 -11.61 9.62
CA PRO A 146 -27.58 -11.04 10.37
C PRO A 146 -27.94 -11.81 11.64
N ASN A 147 -27.68 -13.12 11.67
CA ASN A 147 -27.86 -13.97 12.85
C ASN A 147 -27.02 -13.53 14.07
N ARG A 148 -25.93 -12.77 13.87
CA ARG A 148 -25.14 -12.16 14.95
C ARG A 148 -25.63 -10.76 15.31
N SER A 149 -26.27 -10.03 14.39
CA SER A 149 -26.83 -8.69 14.65
C SER A 149 -28.23 -8.72 15.29
N GLY A 150 -28.88 -9.89 15.33
CA GLY A 150 -30.17 -10.09 16.00
C GLY A 150 -30.06 -10.30 17.51
N LEU A 151 -28.86 -10.32 18.08
CA LEU A 151 -28.65 -10.47 19.52
C LEU A 151 -28.84 -9.11 20.20
N SER A 152 -29.91 -8.97 20.96
CA SER A 152 -30.10 -7.82 21.84
C SER A 152 -29.28 -7.98 23.13
N LEU A 153 -29.07 -6.88 23.86
CA LEU A 153 -28.50 -6.94 25.21
C LEU A 153 -29.32 -7.85 26.13
N GLU A 154 -30.64 -7.91 25.93
CA GLU A 154 -31.54 -8.78 26.67
C GLU A 154 -31.27 -10.26 26.37
N ASP A 155 -31.01 -10.62 25.11
CA ASP A 155 -30.66 -11.99 24.72
C ASP A 155 -29.33 -12.43 25.33
N VAL A 156 -28.33 -11.54 25.34
CA VAL A 156 -27.02 -11.79 25.96
C VAL A 156 -27.16 -11.98 27.46
N ASN A 157 -27.90 -11.10 28.14
CA ASN A 157 -28.14 -11.23 29.58
C ASN A 157 -28.92 -12.50 29.91
N LYS A 158 -29.94 -12.84 29.13
CA LYS A 158 -30.73 -14.05 29.30
C LYS A 158 -29.88 -15.31 29.15
N PHE A 159 -28.93 -15.31 28.20
CA PHE A 159 -27.96 -16.39 28.05
C PHE A 159 -27.13 -16.58 29.32
N PHE A 160 -26.49 -15.51 29.83
CA PHE A 160 -25.64 -15.62 31.03
C PHE A 160 -26.43 -15.96 32.29
N ILE A 161 -27.64 -15.42 32.46
CA ILE A 161 -28.53 -15.78 33.59
C ILE A 161 -28.88 -17.27 33.57
N ASN A 162 -29.18 -17.83 32.40
CA ASN A 162 -29.48 -19.25 32.29
C ASN A 162 -28.22 -20.10 32.48
N LEU A 163 -27.09 -19.67 31.94
CA LEU A 163 -25.80 -20.35 32.10
C LEU A 163 -25.38 -20.41 33.57
N GLU A 164 -25.56 -19.33 34.34
CA GLU A 164 -25.27 -19.30 35.77
C GLU A 164 -26.09 -20.33 36.55
N LYS A 165 -27.38 -20.51 36.20
CA LYS A 165 -28.24 -21.52 36.81
C LYS A 165 -27.80 -22.95 36.50
N GLU A 166 -27.43 -23.22 35.25
CA GLU A 166 -26.99 -24.55 34.81
C GLU A 166 -25.62 -24.93 35.40
N LEU A 167 -24.79 -23.93 35.72
CA LEU A 167 -23.48 -24.12 36.33
C LEU A 167 -23.50 -24.07 37.87
N ASP A 168 -24.67 -23.90 38.49
CA ASP A 168 -24.78 -23.86 39.95
C ASP A 168 -24.32 -25.19 40.57
N GLY A 169 -23.39 -25.11 41.52
CA GLY A 169 -22.76 -26.26 42.15
C GLY A 169 -21.75 -27.03 41.29
N VAL A 170 -21.45 -26.60 40.06
CA VAL A 170 -20.41 -27.21 39.21
C VAL A 170 -19.05 -26.58 39.52
N PRO A 171 -18.04 -27.34 39.98
CA PRO A 171 -16.71 -26.82 40.22
C PRO A 171 -16.07 -26.34 38.91
N PRO A 172 -15.30 -25.23 38.93
CA PRO A 172 -14.63 -24.72 37.73
C PRO A 172 -13.74 -25.73 37.02
N GLU A 173 -13.09 -26.64 37.75
CA GLU A 173 -12.26 -27.72 37.18
C GLU A 173 -13.02 -28.70 36.27
N ASN A 174 -14.35 -28.73 36.37
CA ASN A 174 -15.22 -29.59 35.55
C ASN A 174 -15.84 -28.84 34.36
N ILE A 175 -15.53 -27.56 34.18
CA ILE A 175 -16.02 -26.74 33.07
C ILE A 175 -14.93 -26.68 32.01
N TRP A 176 -15.11 -27.45 30.94
CA TRP A 176 -14.17 -27.51 29.83
C TRP A 176 -14.62 -26.58 28.71
N ASN A 177 -13.74 -25.67 28.28
CA ASN A 177 -13.99 -24.92 27.06
C ASN A 177 -13.78 -25.85 25.85
N PHE A 178 -14.79 -25.98 25.01
CA PHE A 178 -14.71 -26.71 23.75
C PHE A 178 -14.91 -25.72 22.62
N ASP A 179 -13.82 -25.14 22.12
CA ASP A 179 -13.83 -24.31 20.93
C ASP A 179 -13.15 -25.04 19.76
N GLU A 180 -13.62 -24.77 18.54
CA GLU A 180 -13.13 -25.40 17.32
C GLU A 180 -11.79 -24.81 16.85
N THR A 181 -11.01 -24.18 17.74
CA THR A 181 -9.77 -23.48 17.37
C THR A 181 -8.61 -24.44 17.08
N ASN A 182 -8.77 -25.73 17.38
CA ASN A 182 -7.76 -26.77 17.17
C ASN A 182 -8.14 -27.80 16.09
N PHE A 183 -9.25 -27.61 15.37
CA PHE A 183 -9.56 -28.43 14.19
C PHE A 183 -9.03 -27.75 12.93
N THR A 184 -7.83 -28.13 12.52
CA THR A 184 -7.28 -27.85 11.19
C THR A 184 -7.42 -29.11 10.33
N ASP A 185 -8.07 -28.98 9.17
CA ASP A 185 -8.02 -29.96 8.07
C ASP A 185 -6.65 -29.93 7.37
#